data_AF-A0A6B2GDI1-F1
#
_entry.id   AF-A0A6B2GDI1-F1
#
_cell.length_a   1.000
_cell.length_b   1.000
_cell.length_c   1.000
_cell.angle_alpha   90.00
_cell.angle_beta   90.00
_cell.angle_gamma   90.00
#
_symmetry.space_group_name_H-M   'P 1'
#
loop_
_entity.id
_entity.type
_entity.pdbx_description
1 polymer ?
#
loop_
_entity_poly.entity_id
_entity_poly.type
_entity_poly.pdbx_seq_one_letter_code
_entity_poly.pdbx_strand_id
1 'polypeptide(L)'
;LTLKKIKVKVFSIDHVDGVFNILTNCGIRLFKTREKEVKNAFIIMISEILTSFAEIAKIELNIAVVKNFVESLTSYATELLKKAKMLNLAIPFSTAVLCCSTKNNYFSNYLSFVNNLFQFIRS
;
A
#
# COMPACT_ATOMS: atom_id res chain seq x y z
N LEU A 1 -23.59 -18.78 -11.62
CA LEU A 1 -22.51 -19.11 -12.57
C LEU A 1 -21.20 -18.60 -12.01
N THR A 2 -20.43 -19.54 -11.50
CA THR A 2 -19.11 -19.40 -10.88
C THR A 2 -18.19 -18.60 -11.80
N LEU A 3 -17.65 -17.47 -11.34
CA LEU A 3 -16.46 -16.85 -11.94
C LEU A 3 -15.26 -17.78 -11.68
N LYS A 4 -15.26 -18.89 -12.42
CA LYS A 4 -14.21 -19.89 -12.49
C LYS A 4 -12.95 -19.21 -13.02
N LYS A 5 -11.94 -19.13 -12.16
CA LYS A 5 -10.52 -19.26 -12.52
C LYS A 5 -10.14 -18.65 -13.87
N ILE A 6 -10.18 -17.32 -13.97
CA ILE A 6 -9.23 -16.67 -14.86
C ILE A 6 -7.89 -16.79 -14.14
N LYS A 7 -7.10 -17.81 -14.52
CA LYS A 7 -5.67 -17.85 -14.22
C LYS A 7 -5.10 -16.58 -14.84
N VAL A 8 -5.03 -15.51 -14.06
CA VAL A 8 -4.37 -14.27 -14.44
C VAL A 8 -2.97 -14.67 -14.86
N LYS A 9 -2.70 -14.50 -16.16
CA LYS A 9 -1.38 -14.63 -16.75
C LYS A 9 -0.40 -13.92 -15.83
N VAL A 10 0.72 -14.57 -15.55
CA VAL A 10 1.93 -13.96 -14.98
C VAL A 10 2.00 -12.52 -15.47
N PHE A 11 1.80 -11.54 -14.59
CA PHE A 11 2.03 -10.14 -14.95
C PHE A 11 3.46 -10.10 -15.49
N SER A 12 3.65 -9.80 -16.77
CA SER A 12 5.01 -9.61 -17.27
C SER A 12 5.64 -8.48 -16.47
N ILE A 13 6.94 -8.58 -16.22
CA ILE A 13 7.68 -7.59 -15.42
C ILE A 13 7.44 -6.18 -15.98
N ASP A 14 7.39 -6.04 -17.31
CA ASP A 14 7.09 -4.77 -18.00
C ASP A 14 5.72 -4.18 -17.64
N HIS A 15 4.69 -5.02 -17.44
CA HIS A 15 3.38 -4.56 -17.02
C HIS A 15 3.39 -4.08 -15.55
N VAL A 16 4.14 -4.76 -14.68
CA VAL A 16 4.32 -4.33 -13.29
C VAL A 16 5.06 -2.99 -13.25
N ASP A 17 6.16 -2.86 -14.00
CA ASP A 17 6.93 -1.62 -14.08
C ASP A 17 6.09 -0.45 -14.59
N GLY A 18 5.29 -0.67 -15.64
CA GLY A 18 4.37 0.34 -16.16
C GLY A 18 3.35 0.81 -15.12
N VAL A 19 2.72 -0.13 -14.41
CA VAL A 19 1.74 0.20 -13.35
C VAL A 19 2.41 0.94 -12.20
N PHE A 20 3.56 0.47 -11.72
CA PHE A 20 4.24 1.09 -10.58
C PHE A 20 4.88 2.44 -10.93
N ASN A 21 5.23 2.68 -12.19
CA ASN A 21 5.64 4.01 -12.64
C ASN A 21 4.45 5.01 -12.57
N ILE A 22 3.25 4.58 -12.98
CA ILE A 22 2.04 5.41 -12.83
C ILE A 22 1.73 5.64 -11.34
N LEU A 23 1.78 4.59 -10.52
CA LEU A 23 1.56 4.70 -9.08
C LEU A 23 2.57 5.61 -8.40
N THR A 24 3.85 5.57 -8.80
CA THR A 24 4.88 6.48 -8.29
C THR A 24 4.54 7.93 -8.59
N ASN A 25 4.08 8.23 -9.82
CA ASN A 25 3.59 9.55 -10.17
C ASN A 25 2.35 9.97 -9.34
N CYS A 26 1.45 9.02 -9.04
CA CYS A 26 0.33 9.25 -8.13
C CYS A 26 0.79 9.52 -6.70
N GLY A 27 1.79 8.81 -6.19
CA GLY A 27 2.41 9.04 -4.87
C GLY A 27 3.02 10.43 -4.78
N ILE A 28 3.77 10.87 -5.79
CA ILE A 28 4.32 12.23 -5.85
C ILE A 28 3.20 13.28 -5.79
N ARG A 29 2.08 13.06 -6.50
CA ARG A 29 0.91 13.95 -6.46
C ARG A 29 0.23 13.94 -5.10
N LEU A 30 0.03 12.77 -4.49
CA LEU A 30 -0.52 12.61 -3.14
C LEU A 30 0.23 13.50 -2.12
N PHE A 31 1.56 13.53 -2.19
CA PHE A 31 2.37 14.36 -1.28
C PHE A 31 2.25 15.86 -1.56
N LYS A 32 2.08 16.27 -2.82
CA LYS A 32 1.97 17.69 -3.24
C LYS A 32 0.57 18.28 -3.02
N THR A 33 -0.47 17.46 -3.12
CA THR A 33 -1.86 17.91 -3.03
C THR A 33 -2.19 18.47 -1.64
N ARG A 34 -2.93 19.59 -1.56
CA ARG A 34 -3.37 20.17 -0.29
C ARG A 34 -4.82 19.82 0.06
N GLU A 35 -5.63 19.53 -0.95
CA GLU A 35 -7.02 19.15 -0.81
C GLU A 35 -7.17 17.77 -0.15
N LYS A 36 -7.93 17.73 0.94
CA LYS A 36 -8.11 16.52 1.76
C LYS A 36 -8.81 15.40 0.99
N GLU A 37 -9.86 15.73 0.25
CA GLU A 37 -10.67 14.75 -0.49
C GLU A 37 -9.85 14.08 -1.60
N VAL A 38 -9.06 14.87 -2.33
CA VAL A 38 -8.16 14.37 -3.37
C VAL A 38 -7.06 13.49 -2.77
N LYS A 39 -6.46 13.89 -1.63
CA LYS A 39 -5.51 13.04 -0.88
C LYS A 39 -6.14 11.71 -0.48
N ASN A 40 -7.36 11.75 0.05
CA ASN A 40 -8.07 10.54 0.45
C ASN A 40 -8.32 9.61 -0.74
N ALA A 41 -8.75 10.15 -1.88
CA ALA A 41 -8.96 9.37 -3.10
C ALA A 41 -7.66 8.67 -3.57
N PHE A 42 -6.53 9.36 -3.52
CA PHE A 42 -5.23 8.74 -3.83
C PHE A 42 -4.87 7.61 -2.85
N ILE A 43 -5.09 7.81 -1.56
CA ILE A 43 -4.81 6.77 -0.54
C ILE A 43 -5.67 5.53 -0.79
N ILE A 44 -6.97 5.71 -1.05
CA ILE A 44 -7.90 4.60 -1.35
C ILE A 44 -7.44 3.85 -2.60
N MET A 45 -7.23 4.57 -3.71
CA MET A 45 -6.84 4.00 -4.99
C MET A 45 -5.52 3.21 -4.88
N ILE A 46 -4.49 3.81 -4.26
CA ILE A 46 -3.19 3.13 -4.08
C ILE A 46 -3.36 1.91 -3.18
N SER A 47 -4.15 2.02 -2.11
CA SER A 47 -4.43 0.89 -1.21
C SER A 47 -5.08 -0.28 -1.96
N GLU A 48 -6.13 -0.04 -2.74
CA GLU A 48 -6.84 -1.10 -3.48
C GLU A 48 -5.94 -1.80 -4.50
N ILE A 49 -5.11 -1.03 -5.21
CA ILE A 49 -4.16 -1.59 -6.19
C ILE A 49 -3.09 -2.42 -5.49
N LEU A 50 -2.52 -1.92 -4.38
CA LEU A 50 -1.53 -2.66 -3.60
C LEU A 50 -2.12 -3.93 -2.96
N THR A 51 -3.35 -3.90 -2.45
CA THR A 51 -4.03 -5.09 -1.93
C THR A 51 -4.21 -6.14 -3.02
N SER A 52 -4.75 -5.73 -4.18
CA SER A 52 -4.92 -6.63 -5.33
C SER A 52 -3.59 -7.22 -5.80
N PHE A 53 -2.52 -6.41 -5.76
CA PHE A 53 -1.18 -6.86 -6.10
C PHE A 53 -0.63 -7.86 -5.10
N ALA A 54 -0.79 -7.62 -3.79
CA ALA A 54 -0.37 -8.54 -2.73
C ALA A 54 -1.06 -9.92 -2.82
N GLU A 55 -2.34 -9.96 -3.22
CA GLU A 55 -3.06 -11.23 -3.41
C GLU A 55 -2.54 -12.07 -4.58
N ILE A 56 -2.06 -11.42 -5.64
CA ILE A 56 -1.61 -12.08 -6.86
C ILE A 56 -0.09 -12.36 -6.82
N ALA A 57 0.68 -11.59 -6.05
CA ALA A 57 2.11 -11.74 -5.88
C ALA A 57 2.46 -13.04 -5.14
N LYS A 58 2.63 -14.13 -5.89
CA LYS A 58 3.01 -15.46 -5.37
C LYS A 58 4.51 -15.62 -5.07
N ILE A 59 5.33 -14.63 -5.39
CA ILE A 59 6.79 -14.64 -5.26
C ILE A 59 7.17 -13.40 -4.45
N GLU A 60 8.19 -13.51 -3.59
CA GLU A 60 8.77 -12.33 -2.92
C GLU A 60 9.01 -11.23 -3.95
N LEU A 61 8.43 -10.06 -3.68
CA LEU A 61 8.47 -8.88 -4.54
C LEU A 61 9.88 -8.29 -4.60
N ASN A 62 10.80 -9.00 -5.25
CA ASN A 62 12.16 -8.53 -5.50
C ASN A 62 12.24 -7.67 -6.78
N ILE A 63 11.12 -7.05 -7.15
CA ILE A 63 11.05 -6.08 -8.24
C ILE A 63 11.41 -4.72 -7.64
N ALA A 64 12.55 -4.16 -8.05
CA ALA A 64 13.10 -2.94 -7.48
C ALA A 64 12.10 -1.76 -7.50
N VAL A 65 11.29 -1.63 -8.55
CA VAL A 65 10.29 -0.55 -8.65
C VAL A 65 9.23 -0.64 -7.54
N VAL A 66 8.78 -1.85 -7.22
CA VAL A 66 7.76 -2.10 -6.19
C VAL A 66 8.36 -1.77 -4.83
N LYS A 67 9.55 -2.28 -4.56
CA LYS A 67 10.29 -2.00 -3.33
C LYS A 67 10.44 -0.50 -3.10
N ASN A 68 10.97 0.22 -4.09
CA ASN A 68 11.23 1.66 -3.97
C ASN A 68 9.93 2.44 -3.76
N PHE A 69 8.86 2.07 -4.47
CA PHE A 69 7.55 2.68 -4.29
C PHE A 69 6.99 2.46 -2.89
N VAL A 70 6.96 1.22 -2.41
CA VAL A 70 6.45 0.85 -1.08
C VAL A 70 7.26 1.50 0.04
N GLU A 71 8.59 1.55 -0.08
CA GLU A 71 9.48 2.24 0.86
C GLU A 71 9.15 3.74 0.92
N SER A 72 8.89 4.37 -0.24
CA SER A 72 8.50 5.80 -0.28
C SER A 72 7.18 6.11 0.44
N LEU A 73 6.28 5.13 0.55
CA LEU A 73 4.98 5.28 1.21
C LEU A 73 5.00 4.89 2.70
N THR A 74 6.00 4.12 3.14
CA THR A 74 6.03 3.51 4.48
C THR A 74 5.99 4.56 5.61
N SER A 75 6.79 5.63 5.48
CA SER A 75 6.82 6.71 6.47
C SER A 75 5.45 7.42 6.56
N TYR A 76 4.86 7.73 5.40
CA TYR A 76 3.55 8.38 5.34
C TYR A 76 2.41 7.52 5.90
N ALA A 77 2.42 6.21 5.60
CA ALA A 77 1.47 5.25 6.15
C ALA A 77 1.54 5.24 7.69
N THR A 78 2.75 5.21 8.24
CA THR A 78 2.97 5.22 9.70
C THR A 78 2.49 6.51 10.35
N GLU A 79 2.71 7.66 9.70
CA GLU A 79 2.19 8.94 10.19
C GLU A 79 0.66 9.04 10.14
N LEU A 80 0.03 8.44 9.14
CA LEU A 80 -1.42 8.40 9.03
C LEU A 80 -2.06 7.60 10.17
N LEU A 81 -1.44 6.48 10.59
CA LEU A 81 -1.93 5.66 11.71
C LEU A 81 -1.97 6.40 13.04
N LYS A 82 -1.07 7.39 13.24
CA LYS A 82 -1.06 8.23 14.44
C LYS A 82 -2.22 9.22 14.50
N LYS A 83 -2.97 9.40 13.39
CA LYS A 83 -4.07 10.35 13.28
C LYS A 83 -5.41 9.63 13.47
N ALA A 84 -5.95 9.68 14.69
CA ALA A 84 -7.19 8.98 15.06
C ALA A 84 -8.37 9.18 14.08
N LYS A 85 -8.57 10.43 13.61
CA LYS A 85 -9.65 10.77 12.65
C LYS A 85 -9.51 10.16 11.26
N MET A 86 -8.34 9.57 10.96
CA MET A 86 -8.00 9.02 9.64
C MET A 86 -7.90 7.49 9.66
N LEU A 87 -8.15 6.83 10.80
CA LEU A 87 -7.84 5.41 10.98
C LEU A 87 -8.57 4.48 10.00
N ASN A 88 -9.84 4.75 9.70
CA ASN A 88 -10.59 3.97 8.70
C ASN A 88 -9.91 3.94 7.32
N LEU A 89 -9.18 5.00 6.98
CA LEU A 89 -8.42 5.11 5.74
C LEU A 89 -6.96 4.64 5.91
N ALA A 90 -6.36 4.96 7.06
CA ALA A 90 -4.96 4.68 7.35
C ALA A 90 -4.69 3.18 7.52
N ILE A 91 -5.61 2.44 8.12
CA ILE A 91 -5.49 1.00 8.36
C ILE A 91 -5.38 0.21 7.06
N PRO A 92 -6.34 0.30 6.10
CA PRO A 92 -6.23 -0.45 4.85
C PRO A 92 -4.99 -0.05 4.05
N PHE A 93 -4.69 1.25 3.97
CA PHE A 93 -3.51 1.75 3.26
C PHE A 93 -2.20 1.22 3.87
N SER A 94 -2.05 1.34 5.19
CA SER A 94 -0.83 0.89 5.87
C SER A 94 -0.68 -0.62 5.83
N THR A 95 -1.79 -1.36 5.88
CA THR A 95 -1.78 -2.83 5.71
C THR A 95 -1.29 -3.20 4.32
N ALA A 96 -1.81 -2.57 3.27
CA ALA A 96 -1.42 -2.84 1.89
C ALA A 96 0.07 -2.52 1.64
N VAL A 97 0.56 -1.38 2.16
CA VAL A 97 1.99 -1.00 2.11
C VAL A 97 2.85 -2.00 2.86
N LEU A 98 2.43 -2.45 4.05
CA LEU A 98 3.18 -3.42 4.85
C LEU A 98 3.23 -4.79 4.16
N CYS A 99 2.11 -5.28 3.61
CA CYS A 99 2.04 -6.54 2.88
C CYS A 99 2.92 -6.57 1.62
N CYS A 100 3.12 -5.43 0.97
CA CYS A 100 4.00 -5.31 -0.21
C CYS A 100 5.45 -4.97 0.14
N SER A 101 5.79 -4.82 1.42
CA SER A 101 7.13 -4.43 1.87
C SER A 101 8.12 -5.58 1.79
N THR A 102 9.41 -5.24 1.71
CA THR A 102 10.47 -6.23 1.92
C THR A 102 10.40 -6.80 3.33
N LYS A 103 10.92 -8.02 3.52
CA LYS A 103 10.95 -8.69 4.82
C LYS A 103 11.53 -7.80 5.94
N ASN A 104 12.63 -7.10 5.67
CA ASN A 104 13.25 -6.19 6.64
C ASN A 104 12.32 -5.03 6.99
N ASN A 105 11.78 -4.34 5.97
CA ASN A 105 10.87 -3.21 6.20
C ASN A 105 9.57 -3.64 6.90
N TYR A 106 9.05 -4.84 6.59
CA TYR A 106 7.91 -5.44 7.29
C TYR A 106 8.19 -5.54 8.79
N PHE A 107 9.27 -6.23 9.18
CA PHE A 107 9.57 -6.43 10.60
C PHE A 107 9.91 -5.14 11.34
N SER A 108 10.59 -4.20 10.69
CA SER A 108 10.91 -2.89 11.28
C SER A 108 9.67 -2.06 11.61
N ASN A 109 8.59 -2.16 10.81
CA ASN A 109 7.39 -1.34 10.97
C ASN A 109 6.20 -2.07 11.58
N TYR A 110 6.21 -3.41 11.59
CA TYR A 110 5.08 -4.24 12.05
C TYR A 110 4.69 -3.95 13.50
N LEU A 111 5.65 -3.86 14.43
CA LEU A 111 5.35 -3.58 15.84
C LEU A 111 4.71 -2.19 16.02
N SER A 112 5.20 -1.18 15.29
CA SER A 112 4.60 0.16 15.33
C SER A 112 3.18 0.15 14.79
N PHE A 113 2.95 -0.54 13.67
CA PHE A 113 1.62 -0.72 13.10
C PHE A 113 0.64 -1.35 14.11
N VAL A 114 1.02 -2.48 14.70
CA VAL A 114 0.20 -3.20 15.69
C VAL A 114 -0.10 -2.35 16.92
N ASN A 115 0.88 -1.60 17.45
CA ASN A 115 0.67 -0.72 18.60
C ASN A 115 -0.35 0.39 18.29
N ASN A 116 -0.28 1.01 17.10
CA ASN A 116 -1.27 2.02 16.69
C ASN A 116 -2.67 1.41 16.51
N LEU A 117 -2.77 0.18 16.00
CA LEU A 117 -4.05 -0.54 15.91
C LEU A 117 -4.66 -0.83 17.27
N PHE A 118 -3.85 -1.31 18.23
CA PHE A 118 -4.35 -1.56 19.58
C PHE A 118 -4.82 -0.28 20.28
N GLN A 119 -4.12 0.84 20.07
CA GLN A 119 -4.54 2.12 20.60
C GLN A 119 -5.91 2.56 20.04
N PHE A 120 -6.19 2.27 18.77
CA PHE A 120 -7.48 2.53 18.16
C PHE A 120 -8.61 1.68 18.74
N ILE A 121 -8.39 0.37 18.91
CA ILE A 121 -9.44 -0.52 19.43
C ILE A 121 -9.84 -0.13 20.86
N ARG A 122 -8.93 0.50 21.61
CA ARG A 122 -9.16 0.94 23.00
C ARG A 122 -9.86 2.31 23.10
N SER A 123 -9.86 3.13 22.04
CA SER A 123 -10.46 4.48 22.01
C SER A 123 -11.91 4.46 21.58
#